data_AF-A0A940YNK0-F1
#
_entry.id   AF-A0A940YNK0-F1
#
_cell.length_a   1.000
_cell.length_b   1.000
_cell.length_c   1.000
_cell.angle_alpha   90.00
_cell.angle_beta   90.00
_cell.angle_gamma   90.00
#
_symmetry.space_group_name_H-M   'P 1'
#
loop_
_entity.id
_entity.type
_entity.pdbx_description
1 polymer ?
#
loop_
_entity_poly.entity_id
_entity_poly.type
_entity_poly.pdbx_seq_one_letter_code
_entity_poly.pdbx_strand_id
1 'polypeptide(L)'
;MRSADEVLVVLKKALRGVGVVLPGLRVDAALVDLGRCNARVAERLASALRGEWPVVGGYVVDERDDRLGEVMGHVGRSVQVRPLGGGREWDCPPEVLRPARREEVLRAQVRLVNRVSRWSGG
;
A
#
# COMPACT_ATOMS: atom_id res chain seq x y z
N MET A 1 0.11 14.24 -26.22
CA MET A 1 0.72 13.56 -25.05
C MET A 1 1.43 14.63 -24.25
N ARG A 2 1.13 14.79 -22.95
CA ARG A 2 1.87 15.75 -22.10
C ARG A 2 3.30 15.24 -21.92
N SER A 3 4.28 16.14 -21.94
CA SER A 3 5.68 15.73 -21.72
C SER A 3 5.88 15.33 -20.26
N ALA A 4 6.92 14.53 -19.98
CA ALA A 4 7.28 14.14 -18.61
C ALA A 4 7.52 15.37 -17.71
N ASP A 5 8.07 16.45 -18.28
CA ASP A 5 8.30 17.72 -17.58
C ASP A 5 7.00 18.44 -17.21
N GLU A 6 5.99 18.43 -18.08
CA GLU A 6 4.67 19.00 -17.77
C GLU A 6 4.00 18.25 -16.61
N VAL A 7 4.09 16.93 -16.60
CA VAL A 7 3.51 16.10 -15.53
C VAL A 7 4.20 16.39 -14.19
N LEU A 8 5.52 16.56 -14.18
CA LEU A 8 6.28 16.90 -12.97
C LEU A 8 5.96 18.30 -12.44
N VAL A 9 5.73 19.28 -13.32
CA VAL A 9 5.32 20.63 -12.91
C VAL A 9 3.94 20.61 -12.24
N VAL A 10 2.99 19.86 -12.81
CA VAL A 10 1.65 19.71 -12.23
C VAL A 10 1.70 19.01 -10.87
N LEU A 11 2.47 17.93 -10.75
CA LEU A 11 2.63 17.20 -9.49
C LEU A 11 3.29 18.06 -8.40
N LYS A 12 4.36 18.80 -8.72
CA LYS A 12 5.02 19.73 -7.78
C LYS A 12 4.07 20.82 -7.29
N LYS A 13 3.19 21.34 -8.16
CA LYS A 13 2.16 22.33 -7.77
C LYS A 13 1.11 21.72 -6.85
N ALA A 14 0.62 20.52 -7.16
CA ALA A 14 -0.38 19.83 -6.34
C ALA A 14 0.16 19.52 -4.93
N LEU A 15 1.41 19.06 -4.84
CA LEU A 15 2.06 18.77 -3.56
C LEU A 15 2.29 20.02 -2.71
N ARG A 16 2.65 21.15 -3.31
CA ARG A 16 2.72 22.44 -2.59
C ARG A 16 1.37 22.88 -2.04
N GLY A 17 0.28 22.63 -2.78
CA GLY A 17 -1.08 22.95 -2.34
C GLY A 17 -1.53 22.20 -1.08
N VAL A 18 -0.90 21.07 -0.77
CA VAL A 18 -1.13 20.30 0.47
C VAL A 18 0.00 20.46 1.49
N GLY A 19 0.86 21.48 1.33
CA GLY A 19 1.93 21.80 2.29
C GLY A 19 3.22 20.98 2.14
N VAL A 20 3.34 20.17 1.08
CA VAL A 20 4.52 19.34 0.82
C VAL A 20 5.45 20.06 -0.17
N VAL A 21 6.58 20.54 0.34
CA VAL A 21 7.67 21.10 -0.48
C VAL A 21 8.79 20.06 -0.55
N LEU A 22 9.14 19.62 -1.76
CA LEU A 22 10.25 18.67 -2.00
C LEU A 22 11.40 19.39 -2.71
N PRO A 23 12.28 20.12 -2.00
CA PRO A 23 13.41 20.78 -2.63
C PRO A 23 14.58 19.82 -2.92
N GLY A 24 14.50 18.56 -2.45
CA GLY A 24 15.55 17.56 -2.70
C GLY A 24 15.31 16.30 -1.87
N LEU A 25 14.19 15.61 -2.07
CA LEU A 25 13.86 14.39 -1.33
C LEU A 25 14.87 13.29 -1.65
N ARG A 26 15.92 13.20 -0.83
CA ARG A 26 16.67 11.96 -0.62
C ARG A 26 16.02 11.26 0.56
N VAL A 27 15.34 10.15 0.31
CA VAL A 27 15.00 9.19 1.36
C VAL A 27 16.29 8.41 1.60
N ASP A 28 16.97 8.65 2.71
CA ASP A 28 18.12 7.87 3.14
C ASP A 28 17.74 6.92 4.28
N ALA A 29 18.52 5.84 4.45
CA ALA A 29 18.23 4.78 5.43
C ALA A 29 18.07 5.32 6.86
N ALA A 30 18.81 6.39 7.20
CA ALA A 30 18.76 7.03 8.50
C ALA A 30 17.37 7.57 8.88
N LEU A 31 16.56 8.05 7.92
CA LEU A 31 15.19 8.50 8.19
C LEU A 31 14.24 7.35 8.57
N VAL A 32 14.47 6.16 8.00
CA VAL A 32 13.73 4.94 8.33
C VAL A 32 14.19 4.40 9.69
N ASP A 33 15.49 4.34 9.92
CA ASP A 33 16.09 3.82 11.16
C ASP A 33 15.75 4.67 12.38
N LEU A 34 15.61 5.99 12.21
CA LEU A 34 15.18 6.91 13.27
C LEU A 34 13.65 6.96 13.46
N GLY A 35 12.88 6.12 12.73
CA GLY A 35 11.42 6.07 12.82
C GLY A 35 10.70 7.34 12.34
N ARG A 36 11.42 8.23 11.62
CA ARG A 36 10.89 9.48 11.08
C ARG A 36 10.20 9.29 9.72
N CYS A 37 10.48 8.17 9.06
CA CYS A 37 9.80 7.71 7.86
C CYS A 37 9.28 6.28 8.08
N ASN A 38 8.01 6.03 7.74
CA ASN A 38 7.49 4.67 7.71
C ASN A 38 7.81 4.06 6.34
N ALA A 39 8.74 3.10 6.30
CA ALA A 39 9.17 2.42 5.08
C ALA A 39 7.99 1.92 4.23
N ARG A 40 6.94 1.41 4.87
CA ARG A 40 5.74 0.90 4.19
C ARG A 40 4.91 2.00 3.53
N VAL A 41 4.88 3.19 4.14
CA VAL A 41 4.24 4.37 3.55
C VAL A 41 5.07 4.91 2.39
N ALA A 42 6.40 4.90 2.52
CA ALA A 42 7.30 5.33 1.44
C ALA A 42 7.21 4.40 0.22
N GLU A 43 7.21 3.08 0.42
CA GLU A 43 7.01 2.09 -0.65
C GLU A 43 5.67 2.27 -1.35
N ARG A 44 4.59 2.46 -0.59
CA ARG A 44 3.26 2.74 -1.13
C ARG A 44 3.23 4.00 -1.97
N LEU A 45 3.87 5.07 -1.52
CA LEU A 45 3.96 6.31 -2.28
C LEU A 45 4.76 6.11 -3.57
N ALA A 46 5.90 5.41 -3.51
CA ALA A 46 6.73 5.15 -4.67
C ALA A 46 5.98 4.31 -5.72
N SER A 47 5.28 3.26 -5.30
CA SER A 47 4.45 2.41 -6.15
C SER A 47 3.32 3.20 -6.83
N ALA A 48 2.62 4.05 -6.07
CA ALA A 48 1.59 4.93 -6.61
C ALA A 48 2.14 5.93 -7.65
N LEU A 49 3.32 6.50 -7.40
CA LEU A 49 3.98 7.43 -8.33
C LEU A 49 4.47 6.74 -9.61
N ARG A 50 4.80 5.44 -9.55
CA ARG A 50 5.12 4.63 -10.74
C ARG A 50 3.87 4.18 -11.51
N GLY A 51 2.67 4.44 -11.00
CA GLY A 51 1.42 4.01 -11.64
C GLY A 51 1.19 2.50 -11.54
N GLU A 52 1.79 1.84 -10.55
CA GLU A 52 1.61 0.40 -10.35
C GLU A 52 0.18 0.10 -9.90
N TRP A 53 -0.41 -0.91 -10.53
CA TRP A 53 -1.70 -1.46 -10.14
C TRP A 53 -1.55 -2.95 -9.80
N PRO A 54 -2.04 -3.39 -8.64
CA PRO A 54 -2.39 -2.59 -7.45
C PRO A 54 -1.17 -1.98 -6.76
N VAL A 55 -1.37 -0.90 -6.01
CA VAL A 55 -0.29 -0.21 -5.31
C VAL A 55 0.22 -1.06 -4.14
N VAL A 56 1.54 -1.19 -4.00
CA VAL A 56 2.20 -1.86 -2.86
C VAL A 56 1.80 -1.20 -1.53
N GLY A 57 1.51 -2.00 -0.50
CA GLY A 57 0.95 -1.52 0.78
C GLY A 57 -0.52 -1.03 0.68
N GLY A 58 -1.14 -1.18 -0.50
CA GLY A 58 -2.58 -1.05 -0.68
C GLY A 58 -3.31 -2.31 -0.23
N TYR A 59 -4.61 -2.17 0.04
CA TYR A 59 -5.49 -3.30 0.38
C TYR A 59 -6.37 -3.64 -0.81
N VAL A 60 -6.47 -4.93 -1.11
CA VAL A 60 -7.22 -5.47 -2.25
C VAL A 60 -8.06 -6.65 -1.80
N VAL A 61 -9.12 -6.92 -2.56
CA VAL A 61 -9.89 -8.15 -2.47
C VAL A 61 -9.66 -8.96 -3.73
N ASP A 62 -9.25 -10.20 -3.56
CA ASP A 62 -9.24 -11.22 -4.62
C ASP A 62 -10.68 -11.66 -4.87
N GLU A 63 -11.23 -11.31 -6.03
CA GLU A 63 -12.63 -11.56 -6.36
C GLU A 63 -12.92 -13.04 -6.64
N ARG A 64 -11.89 -13.88 -6.78
CA ARG A 64 -12.07 -15.32 -7.02
C ARG A 64 -12.61 -16.04 -5.78
N ASP A 65 -12.21 -15.60 -4.59
CA ASP A 65 -12.53 -16.23 -3.30
C ASP A 65 -12.93 -15.22 -2.19
N ASP A 66 -13.17 -13.96 -2.57
CA ASP A 66 -13.50 -12.83 -1.68
C ASP A 66 -12.46 -12.63 -0.57
N ARG A 67 -11.19 -12.89 -0.88
CA ARG A 67 -10.10 -12.86 0.09
C ARG A 67 -9.45 -11.48 0.14
N LEU A 68 -9.55 -10.84 1.31
CA LEU A 68 -8.95 -9.55 1.59
C LEU A 68 -7.47 -9.68 2.02
N GLY A 69 -6.60 -8.85 1.43
CA GLY A 69 -5.19 -8.78 1.81
C GLY A 69 -4.49 -7.48 1.46
N GLU A 70 -3.24 -7.37 1.87
CA GLU A 70 -2.34 -6.26 1.58
C GLU A 70 -1.35 -6.64 0.48
N VAL A 71 -1.16 -5.74 -0.49
CA VAL A 71 -0.24 -5.93 -1.60
C VAL A 71 1.20 -5.82 -1.10
N MET A 72 1.98 -6.87 -1.31
CA MET A 72 3.39 -6.93 -0.90
C MET A 72 4.34 -6.51 -2.02
N GLY A 73 3.94 -6.71 -3.27
CA GLY A 73 4.77 -6.44 -4.44
C GLY A 73 4.22 -7.12 -5.69
N HIS A 74 4.95 -6.97 -6.79
CA HIS A 74 4.67 -7.63 -8.06
C HIS A 74 5.78 -8.62 -8.37
N VAL A 75 5.40 -9.85 -8.72
CA VAL A 75 6.32 -10.94 -9.09
C VAL A 75 5.97 -11.37 -10.50
N GLY A 76 6.78 -10.94 -11.48
CA GLY A 76 6.48 -11.15 -12.89
C GLY A 76 5.16 -10.47 -13.28
N ARG A 77 4.17 -11.27 -13.69
CA ARG A 77 2.82 -10.79 -14.05
C ARG A 77 1.81 -10.90 -12.89
N SER A 78 2.24 -11.43 -11.76
CA SER A 78 1.38 -11.66 -10.60
C SER A 78 1.61 -10.60 -9.54
N VAL A 79 0.57 -10.35 -8.75
CA VAL A 79 0.59 -9.53 -7.55
C VAL A 79 0.70 -10.47 -6.36
N GLN A 80 1.69 -10.24 -5.50
CA GLN A 80 1.84 -10.97 -4.25
C GLN A 80 1.05 -10.26 -3.16
N VAL A 81 0.17 -10.99 -2.48
CA VAL A 81 -0.75 -10.45 -1.46
C VAL A 81 -0.60 -11.23 -0.17
N ARG A 82 -0.64 -10.52 0.97
CA ARG A 82 -0.55 -11.08 2.32
C ARG A 82 -1.88 -10.89 3.07
N PRO A 83 -2.36 -11.90 3.83
CA PRO A 83 -3.58 -11.75 4.61
C PRO A 83 -3.42 -10.72 5.73
N LEU A 84 -4.49 -9.99 6.05
CA LEU A 84 -4.50 -9.21 7.29
C LEU A 84 -4.40 -10.17 8.50
N GLY A 85 -3.45 -9.90 9.38
CA GLY A 85 -3.19 -10.72 10.57
C GLY A 85 -2.14 -11.81 10.39
N GLY A 86 -1.49 -11.86 9.23
CA GLY A 86 -0.48 -12.87 8.92
C GLY A 86 -1.08 -14.15 8.32
N GLY A 87 -0.20 -15.09 7.97
CA GLY A 87 -0.54 -16.30 7.23
C GLY A 87 0.14 -16.36 5.87
N ARG A 88 -0.21 -17.38 5.08
CA ARG A 88 0.43 -17.65 3.79
C ARG A 88 0.06 -16.59 2.76
N GLU A 89 1.08 -15.96 2.20
CA GLU A 89 0.97 -15.09 1.03
C GLU A 89 0.47 -15.88 -0.19
N TRP A 90 -0.19 -15.19 -1.10
CA TRP A 90 -0.66 -15.77 -2.34
C TRP A 90 -0.41 -14.84 -3.51
N ASP A 91 -0.29 -15.44 -4.69
CA ASP A 91 -0.11 -14.74 -5.94
C ASP A 91 -1.43 -14.74 -6.73
N CYS A 92 -1.73 -13.60 -7.35
CA CYS A 92 -2.95 -13.43 -8.14
C CYS A 92 -2.72 -12.46 -9.31
N PRO A 93 -3.41 -12.64 -10.45
CA PRO A 93 -3.38 -11.65 -11.51
C PRO A 93 -3.96 -10.30 -11.04
N PRO A 94 -3.46 -9.15 -11.51
CA PRO A 94 -4.01 -7.84 -11.12
C PRO A 94 -5.46 -7.64 -11.58
N GLU A 95 -5.88 -8.31 -12.65
CA GLU A 95 -7.23 -8.24 -13.21
C GLU A 95 -8.32 -8.89 -12.35
N VAL A 96 -7.96 -9.75 -11.39
CA VAL A 96 -8.94 -10.36 -10.45
C VAL A 96 -8.99 -9.63 -9.11
N LEU A 97 -8.23 -8.54 -8.99
CA LEU A 97 -8.15 -7.73 -7.78
C LEU A 97 -9.01 -6.49 -7.93
N ARG A 98 -9.80 -6.20 -6.90
CA ARG A 98 -10.42 -4.91 -6.72
C ARG A 98 -9.81 -4.16 -5.52
N PRO A 99 -9.85 -2.81 -5.50
CA PRO A 99 -9.54 -2.07 -4.29
C PRO A 99 -10.46 -2.51 -3.14
N ALA A 100 -9.88 -2.77 -1.99
CA ALA A 100 -10.66 -2.98 -0.78
C ALA A 100 -11.24 -1.64 -0.30
N ARG A 101 -12.52 -1.64 0.08
CA ARG A 101 -13.13 -0.49 0.74
C ARG A 101 -12.57 -0.35 2.14
N ARG A 102 -12.48 0.89 2.61
CA ARG A 102 -11.95 1.20 3.95
C ARG A 102 -12.70 0.45 5.06
N GLU A 103 -14.01 0.32 4.92
CA GLU A 103 -14.89 -0.43 5.84
C GLU A 103 -14.55 -1.92 5.92
N GLU A 104 -14.21 -2.56 4.80
CA GLU A 104 -13.83 -3.98 4.74
C GLU A 104 -12.51 -4.21 5.48
N VAL A 105 -11.53 -3.33 5.25
CA VAL A 105 -10.23 -3.35 5.91
C VAL A 105 -10.39 -3.15 7.43
N LEU A 106 -11.13 -2.12 7.85
CA LEU A 106 -11.37 -1.85 9.26
C LEU A 106 -12.08 -3.02 9.94
N ARG A 107 -13.11 -3.58 9.30
CA ARG A 107 -13.84 -4.74 9.84
C ARG A 107 -12.92 -5.95 10.01
N ALA A 108 -12.04 -6.20 9.06
CA ALA A 108 -11.07 -7.29 9.15
C ALA A 108 -10.03 -7.05 10.28
N GLN A 109 -9.49 -5.84 10.40
CA GLN A 109 -8.56 -5.46 11.47
C GLN A 109 -9.20 -5.60 12.86
N VAL A 110 -10.43 -5.11 13.05
CA VAL A 110 -11.16 -5.25 14.31
C VAL A 110 -11.41 -6.72 14.65
N ARG A 111 -11.80 -7.54 13.66
CA ARG A 111 -11.96 -9.00 13.86
C ARG A 111 -10.65 -9.67 14.29
N LEU A 112 -9.50 -9.21 13.81
CA LEU A 112 -8.20 -9.73 14.22
C LEU A 112 -7.86 -9.37 15.66
N VAL A 113 -7.99 -8.09 16.02
CA VAL A 113 -7.76 -7.62 17.39
C VAL A 113 -8.66 -8.39 18.37
N ASN A 114 -9.95 -8.53 18.06
CA ASN A 114 -10.90 -9.27 18.89
C ASN A 114 -10.54 -10.76 19.06
N ARG A 115 -9.92 -11.40 18.05
CA ARG A 115 -9.44 -12.79 18.16
C ARG A 115 -8.24 -12.90 19.10
N VAL A 116 -7.27 -11.99 18.97
CA VAL A 116 -6.07 -11.97 19.81
C VAL A 116 -6.43 -11.69 21.27
N SER A 117 -7.30 -10.70 21.54
CA SER A 117 -7.74 -10.39 22.91
C SER A 117 -8.47 -11.54 23.60
N ARG A 118 -9.14 -12.43 22.85
CA ARG A 118 -9.77 -13.64 23.40
C ARG A 118 -8.77 -14.74 23.79
N TRP A 119 -7.57 -14.73 23.24
CA TRP A 119 -6.54 -15.72 23.54
C TRP A 119 -5.53 -15.25 24.60
N SER A 120 -5.35 -13.95 24.77
CA SER A 120 -4.46 -13.39 25.79
C SER A 120 -5.09 -13.20 27.18
N GLY A 121 -6.39 -13.51 27.33
CA GLY A 121 -7.15 -13.28 28.56
C GLY A 121 -7.68 -14.55 29.23
N GLY A 122 -7.09 -15.72 28.96
CA GLY A 122 -7.45 -17.01 29.54
C GLY A 122 -6.30 -17.61 30.33
#